data_AF-A0A2S7QPT0-F1
#
_entry.id   AF-A0A2S7QPT0-F1
#
_cell.length_a   1.000
_cell.length_b   1.000
_cell.length_c   1.000
_cell.angle_alpha   90.00
_cell.angle_beta   90.00
_cell.angle_gamma   90.00
#
_symmetry.space_group_name_H-M   'P 1'
#
loop_
_entity.id
_entity.type
_entity.pdbx_description
1 polymer ?
#
loop_
_entity_poly.entity_id
_entity_poly.type
_entity_poly.pdbx_seq_one_letter_code
_entity_poly.pdbx_strand_id
1 'polypeptide(L)'
;MNGPMFNQGAGAQEVDPQTAAAVKSMQMLMESCPGKTAVSGVMGFALGGAFGLFMASMQYDTPMHTSSTAAEITALPMREQLRRGLKDMGSRSFSSAKNFGKVGAIFAGTECCIEGYRAKNDLTNGVLAGCITGGVLAAPAGPQAAAVGCAGFAAFSAAVDWYMRRPGDVD
;
A
#
# COMPACT_ATOMS: atom_id res chain seq x y z
N MET A 1 -9.82 -7.92 -9.46
CA MET A 1 -10.27 -8.34 -8.11
C MET A 1 -11.61 -9.06 -8.13
N ASN A 2 -11.67 -10.31 -7.62
CA ASN A 2 -12.91 -10.89 -7.11
C ASN A 2 -13.53 -9.86 -6.14
N GLY A 3 -14.83 -9.60 -6.28
CA GLY A 3 -15.54 -8.62 -5.47
C GLY A 3 -15.29 -8.82 -3.97
N PRO A 4 -15.52 -7.79 -3.14
CA PRO A 4 -15.32 -7.93 -1.71
C PRO A 4 -16.15 -9.10 -1.20
N MET A 5 -15.48 -10.21 -0.89
CA MET A 5 -15.90 -11.19 0.10
C MET A 5 -15.85 -10.45 1.45
N PHE A 6 -16.82 -9.56 1.64
CA PHE A 6 -17.23 -9.13 2.96
C PHE A 6 -17.77 -10.40 3.60
N ASN A 7 -16.91 -11.02 4.40
CA ASN A 7 -17.22 -12.16 5.24
C ASN A 7 -18.49 -11.84 6.03
N GLN A 8 -19.61 -12.39 5.56
CA GLN A 8 -20.96 -12.20 6.10
C GLN A 8 -21.07 -13.05 7.36
N GLY A 9 -20.32 -12.66 8.39
CA GLY A 9 -20.07 -13.47 9.58
C GLY A 9 -20.05 -12.64 10.86
N ALA A 10 -20.89 -11.60 10.97
CA ALA A 10 -21.26 -10.98 12.24
C ALA A 10 -22.43 -10.01 12.04
N GLY A 11 -23.63 -10.43 12.43
CA GLY A 11 -24.78 -9.54 12.60
C GLY A 11 -25.52 -9.21 11.29
N ALA A 12 -26.65 -9.87 11.08
CA ALA A 12 -27.71 -9.36 10.22
C ALA A 12 -28.17 -8.00 10.78
N GLN A 13 -27.52 -6.92 10.37
CA GLN A 13 -28.03 -5.58 10.61
C GLN A 13 -29.02 -5.31 9.48
N GLU A 14 -30.31 -5.29 9.79
CA GLU A 14 -31.35 -4.75 8.91
C GLU A 14 -30.89 -3.37 8.45
N VAL A 15 -30.42 -3.29 7.21
CA VAL A 15 -29.97 -2.04 6.62
C VAL A 15 -31.24 -1.28 6.27
N ASP A 16 -31.65 -0.35 7.13
CA ASP A 16 -32.75 0.61 6.93
C ASP A 16 -32.78 1.08 5.45
N PRO A 17 -33.92 1.18 4.75
CA PRO A 17 -33.98 1.54 3.33
C PRO A 17 -33.24 2.86 3.01
N GLN A 18 -33.16 3.79 3.98
CA GLN A 18 -32.33 5.00 3.87
C GLN A 18 -30.83 4.70 3.94
N THR A 19 -30.42 3.83 4.86
CA THR A 19 -29.05 3.34 5.00
C THR A 19 -28.64 2.49 3.80
N ALA A 20 -29.55 1.73 3.19
CA ALA A 20 -29.29 0.92 2.01
C ALA A 20 -29.04 1.80 0.76
N ALA A 21 -29.79 2.89 0.63
CA ALA A 21 -29.53 3.90 -0.41
C ALA A 21 -28.17 4.61 -0.20
N ALA A 22 -27.81 4.90 1.05
CA ALA A 22 -26.52 5.47 1.41
C ALA A 22 -25.34 4.48 1.21
N VAL A 23 -25.53 3.20 1.51
CA VAL A 23 -24.52 2.15 1.25
C VAL A 23 -24.35 1.94 -0.25
N LYS A 24 -25.44 1.96 -1.03
CA LYS A 24 -25.37 1.83 -2.49
C LYS A 24 -24.64 3.02 -3.13
N SER A 25 -24.86 4.25 -2.64
CA SER A 25 -24.10 5.41 -3.13
C SER A 25 -22.63 5.35 -2.71
N MET A 26 -22.32 4.86 -1.50
CA MET A 26 -20.95 4.59 -1.06
C MET A 26 -20.26 3.48 -1.86
N GLN A 27 -20.97 2.40 -2.20
CA GLN A 27 -20.47 1.30 -3.04
C GLN A 27 -20.16 1.78 -4.45
N MET A 28 -21.05 2.56 -5.06
CA MET A 28 -20.81 3.17 -6.37
C MET A 28 -19.58 4.09 -6.36
N LEU A 29 -19.35 4.82 -5.26
CA LEU A 29 -18.14 5.64 -5.09
C LEU A 29 -16.89 4.76 -4.88
N MET A 30 -16.97 3.68 -4.11
CA MET A 30 -15.87 2.76 -3.88
C MET A 30 -15.50 1.91 -5.10
N GLU A 31 -16.46 1.62 -5.99
CA GLU A 31 -16.21 0.91 -7.24
C GLU A 31 -15.66 1.82 -8.35
N SER A 32 -15.79 3.13 -8.21
CA SER A 32 -15.19 4.08 -9.14
C SER A 32 -13.66 4.05 -9.09
N CYS A 33 -13.00 4.27 -10.24
CA CYS A 33 -11.53 4.32 -10.28
C CYS A 33 -10.90 5.34 -9.32
N PRO A 34 -11.46 6.57 -9.16
CA PRO A 34 -10.99 7.50 -8.13
C PRO A 34 -11.17 6.95 -6.72
N GLY A 35 -12.28 6.28 -6.44
CA GLY A 35 -12.55 5.64 -5.14
C GLY A 35 -11.58 4.51 -4.83
N LYS A 36 -11.42 3.54 -5.74
CA LYS A 36 -10.44 2.45 -5.61
C LYS A 36 -9.02 2.98 -5.38
N THR A 37 -8.63 4.01 -6.14
CA THR A 37 -7.31 4.66 -6.02
C THR A 37 -7.13 5.34 -4.66
N ALA A 38 -8.14 6.07 -4.18
CA ALA A 38 -8.07 6.76 -2.89
C ALA A 38 -8.01 5.76 -1.73
N VAL A 39 -8.87 4.73 -1.75
CA VAL A 39 -8.93 3.71 -0.70
C VAL A 39 -7.63 2.92 -0.64
N SER A 40 -7.12 2.45 -1.77
CA SER A 40 -5.84 1.73 -1.84
C SER A 40 -4.65 2.61 -1.45
N GLY A 41 -4.66 3.89 -1.83
CA GLY A 41 -3.63 4.85 -1.42
C GLY A 41 -3.62 5.09 0.08
N VAL A 42 -4.79 5.23 0.71
CA VAL A 42 -4.91 5.38 2.18
C VAL A 42 -4.51 4.09 2.90
N MET A 43 -4.95 2.93 2.42
CA MET A 43 -4.53 1.64 2.99
C MET A 43 -3.02 1.43 2.88
N GLY A 44 -2.43 1.73 1.71
CA GLY A 44 -0.98 1.68 1.51
C GLY A 44 -0.24 2.66 2.42
N PHE A 45 -0.76 3.88 2.59
CA PHE A 45 -0.17 4.87 3.49
C PHE A 45 -0.19 4.39 4.95
N ALA A 46 -1.32 3.84 5.42
CA ALA A 46 -1.44 3.32 6.78
C ALA A 46 -0.47 2.14 7.02
N LEU A 47 -0.45 1.16 6.11
CA LEU A 47 0.46 0.02 6.19
C LEU A 47 1.93 0.45 6.13
N GLY A 48 2.28 1.39 5.25
CA GLY A 48 3.63 1.92 5.13
C GLY A 48 4.07 2.75 6.35
N GLY A 49 3.13 3.45 7.00
CA GLY A 49 3.39 4.18 8.25
C GLY A 49 3.69 3.23 9.41
N ALA A 50 2.89 2.19 9.57
CA ALA A 50 3.12 1.15 10.58
C ALA A 50 4.45 0.42 10.33
N PHE A 51 4.69 -0.01 9.08
CA PHE A 51 5.94 -0.66 8.69
C PHE A 51 7.16 0.26 8.89
N GLY A 52 7.05 1.54 8.53
CA GLY A 52 8.13 2.50 8.70
C GLY A 52 8.43 2.85 10.16
N LEU A 53 7.40 2.88 11.02
CA LEU A 53 7.59 3.06 12.46
C LEU A 53 8.27 1.85 13.08
N PHE A 54 7.85 0.64 12.69
CA PHE A 54 8.46 -0.61 13.13
C PHE A 54 9.93 -0.73 12.71
N MET A 55 10.25 -0.39 11.46
CA MET A 55 11.63 -0.37 10.98
C MET A 55 12.46 0.67 11.71
N ALA A 56 11.90 1.86 11.98
CA ALA A 56 12.57 2.89 12.75
C ALA A 56 12.82 2.48 14.21
N SER A 57 11.92 1.70 14.84
CA SER A 57 12.15 1.19 16.19
C SER A 57 13.24 0.13 16.24
N MET A 58 13.32 -0.77 15.26
CA MET A 58 14.41 -1.76 15.20
C MET A 58 15.79 -1.11 15.02
N GLN A 59 15.86 -0.02 14.26
CA GLN A 59 17.10 0.75 14.08
C GLN A 59 17.50 1.55 15.32
N TYR A 60 16.56 1.83 16.23
CA TYR A 60 16.84 2.54 17.48
C TYR A 60 17.35 1.61 18.60
N ASP A 61 17.11 0.29 18.49
CA ASP A 61 17.53 -0.73 19.45
C ASP A 61 19.01 -1.16 19.27
N THR A 62 19.66 -0.77 18.17
CA THR A 62 21.09 -1.06 17.91
C THR A 62 21.95 0.20 18.09
N PRO A 63 22.57 0.42 19.26
CA PRO A 63 23.23 1.70 19.57
C PRO A 63 24.60 1.89 18.91
N MET A 64 25.04 1.03 17.99
CA MET A 64 26.31 1.22 17.28
C MET A 64 26.17 0.84 15.81
N HIS A 65 26.64 1.71 14.93
CA HIS A 65 26.53 1.69 13.46
C HIS A 65 25.20 2.21 12.93
N THR A 66 25.18 3.48 12.51
CA THR A 66 24.72 3.91 11.16
C THR A 66 24.29 5.38 11.09
N SER A 67 24.61 6.23 12.06
CA SER A 67 24.60 7.67 11.76
C SER A 67 25.58 8.44 12.64
N SER A 68 26.35 9.30 12.00
CA SER A 68 27.13 10.38 12.63
C SER A 68 26.28 11.27 13.56
N THR A 69 24.95 11.17 13.47
CA THR A 69 23.95 11.85 14.29
C THR A 69 23.67 11.17 15.65
N ALA A 70 23.98 9.87 15.81
CA ALA A 70 23.72 9.15 17.06
C ALA A 70 24.67 9.58 18.20
N ALA A 71 25.92 9.90 17.87
CA ALA A 71 26.89 10.40 18.84
C ALA A 71 26.56 11.83 19.32
N GLU A 72 25.99 12.68 18.45
CA GLU A 72 25.53 14.01 18.82
C GLU A 72 24.28 13.95 19.73
N ILE A 73 23.37 13.00 19.47
CA ILE A 73 22.09 12.89 20.20
C ILE A 73 22.27 12.42 21.65
N THR A 74 23.28 11.60 21.95
CA THR A 74 23.57 11.13 23.33
C THR A 74 24.12 12.23 24.24
N ALA A 75 24.68 13.31 23.66
CA ALA A 75 25.21 14.45 24.41
C ALA A 75 24.14 15.48 24.81
N LEU A 76 22.90 15.36 24.32
CA LEU A 76 21.77 16.25 24.64
C LEU A 76 20.94 15.73 25.83
N PRO A 77 20.25 16.62 26.59
CA PRO A 77 19.38 16.20 27.68
C PRO A 77 18.30 15.21 27.19
N MET A 78 17.94 14.22 28.02
CA MET A 78 17.02 13.12 27.66
C MET A 78 15.70 13.57 27.00
N ARG A 79 15.19 14.76 27.36
CA ARG A 79 13.98 15.34 26.74
C ARG A 79 14.20 15.75 25.30
N GLU A 80 15.38 16.26 24.97
CA GLU A 80 15.78 16.66 23.63
C GLU A 80 16.18 15.49 22.75
N GLN A 81 16.79 14.45 23.34
CA GLN A 81 17.06 13.17 22.68
C GLN A 81 15.75 12.46 22.30
N LEU A 82 14.77 12.37 23.23
CA LEU A 82 13.46 11.80 22.91
C LEU A 82 12.74 12.60 21.81
N ARG A 83 12.78 13.94 21.89
CA ARG A 83 12.10 14.81 20.92
C ARG A 83 12.70 14.68 19.52
N ARG A 84 14.03 14.61 19.42
CA ARG A 84 14.75 14.42 18.14
C ARG A 84 14.55 13.00 17.62
N GLY A 85 14.59 11.99 18.49
CA GLY A 85 14.31 10.59 18.14
C GLY A 85 12.91 10.40 17.59
N LEU A 86 11.88 10.87 18.30
CA LEU A 86 10.49 10.81 17.81
C LEU A 86 10.28 11.58 16.51
N LYS A 87 10.98 12.72 16.33
CA LYS A 87 10.93 13.48 15.08
C LYS A 87 11.57 12.72 13.91
N ASP A 88 12.71 12.06 14.13
CA ASP A 88 13.37 11.25 13.12
C ASP A 88 12.56 9.99 12.78
N MET A 89 12.11 9.24 13.79
CA MET A 89 11.23 8.08 13.62
C MET A 89 9.95 8.45 12.86
N GLY A 90 9.33 9.58 13.22
CA GLY A 90 8.14 10.09 12.54
C GLY A 90 8.43 10.48 11.08
N SER A 91 9.57 11.13 10.81
CA SER A 91 9.98 11.49 9.45
C SER A 91 10.19 10.25 8.57
N ARG A 92 10.88 9.22 9.08
CA ARG A 92 11.13 7.96 8.39
C ARG A 92 9.83 7.18 8.14
N SER A 93 8.97 7.10 9.15
CA SER A 93 7.64 6.49 9.04
C SER A 93 6.79 7.20 7.99
N PHE A 94 6.76 8.53 8.00
CA PHE A 94 6.01 9.33 7.03
C PHE A 94 6.54 9.19 5.59
N SER A 95 7.86 9.13 5.41
CA SER A 95 8.48 8.85 4.10
C SER A 95 8.04 7.47 3.59
N SER A 96 8.07 6.46 4.46
CA SER A 96 7.63 5.10 4.14
C SER A 96 6.15 5.08 3.76
N ALA A 97 5.28 5.68 4.58
CA ALA A 97 3.85 5.83 4.31
C ALA A 97 3.57 6.46 2.94
N LYS A 98 4.28 7.54 2.59
CA LYS A 98 4.16 8.17 1.26
C LYS A 98 4.52 7.22 0.13
N ASN A 99 5.58 6.43 0.27
CA ASN A 99 6.01 5.52 -0.79
C ASN A 99 5.00 4.38 -0.99
N PHE A 100 4.53 3.75 0.10
CA PHE A 100 3.52 2.69 0.00
C PHE A 100 2.15 3.23 -0.47
N GLY A 101 1.77 4.44 -0.05
CA GLY A 101 0.57 5.10 -0.55
C GLY A 101 0.64 5.38 -2.06
N LYS A 102 1.80 5.85 -2.56
CA LYS A 102 2.02 6.02 -4.01
C LYS A 102 1.93 4.70 -4.77
N VAL A 103 2.56 3.65 -4.28
CA VAL A 103 2.50 2.31 -4.89
C VAL A 103 1.04 1.84 -4.97
N GLY A 104 0.31 1.89 -3.85
CA GLY A 104 -1.09 1.45 -3.79
C GLY A 104 -2.00 2.24 -4.72
N ALA A 105 -1.86 3.57 -4.74
CA ALA A 105 -2.65 4.43 -5.60
C ALA A 105 -2.38 4.19 -7.10
N ILE A 106 -1.11 4.10 -7.51
CA ILE A 106 -0.76 3.88 -8.92
C ILE A 106 -1.20 2.48 -9.35
N PHE A 107 -1.00 1.46 -8.51
CA PHE A 107 -1.42 0.10 -8.81
C PHE A 107 -2.93 -0.03 -9.00
N ALA A 108 -3.73 0.41 -8.03
CA ALA A 108 -5.19 0.31 -8.13
C ALA A 108 -5.77 1.23 -9.23
N GLY A 109 -5.18 2.41 -9.42
CA GLY A 109 -5.58 3.31 -10.50
C GLY A 109 -5.31 2.73 -11.88
N THR A 110 -4.13 2.14 -12.09
CA THR A 110 -3.78 1.50 -13.35
C THR A 110 -4.60 0.23 -13.61
N GLU A 111 -4.80 -0.63 -12.61
CA GLU A 111 -5.69 -1.79 -12.72
C GLU A 111 -7.10 -1.33 -13.12
N CYS A 112 -7.68 -0.35 -12.43
CA CYS A 112 -9.03 0.11 -12.74
C CYS A 112 -9.16 0.70 -14.15
N CYS A 113 -8.18 1.48 -14.61
CA CYS A 113 -8.15 1.99 -15.98
C CYS A 113 -8.07 0.87 -17.02
N ILE A 114 -7.26 -0.17 -16.76
CA ILE A 114 -7.12 -1.33 -17.66
C ILE A 114 -8.41 -2.14 -17.67
N GLU A 115 -9.03 -2.37 -16.50
CA GLU A 115 -10.32 -3.05 -16.38
C GLU A 115 -11.42 -2.30 -17.14
N GLY A 116 -11.48 -0.97 -16.99
CA GLY A 116 -12.42 -0.13 -17.71
C GLY A 116 -12.25 -0.19 -19.23
N TYR A 117 -11.02 -0.34 -19.73
CA TYR A 117 -10.73 -0.46 -21.16
C TYR A 117 -10.97 -1.88 -21.72
N ARG A 118 -10.56 -2.92 -21.00
CA ARG A 118 -10.61 -4.33 -21.47
C ARG A 118 -11.90 -5.05 -21.10
N ALA A 119 -12.69 -4.52 -20.17
CA ALA A 119 -13.92 -5.12 -19.62
C ALA A 119 -13.75 -6.58 -19.16
N LYS A 120 -12.53 -6.95 -18.74
CA LYS A 120 -12.17 -8.27 -18.21
C LYS A 120 -11.41 -8.09 -16.91
N ASN A 121 -11.50 -9.04 -16.00
CA ASN A 121 -10.78 -9.06 -14.73
C ASN A 121 -9.96 -10.35 -14.63
N ASP A 122 -8.75 -10.34 -15.18
CA ASP A 122 -7.88 -11.51 -15.23
C ASP A 122 -6.50 -11.24 -14.63
N LEU A 123 -5.68 -12.29 -14.53
CA LEU A 123 -4.31 -12.20 -14.03
C LEU A 123 -3.48 -11.19 -14.84
N THR A 124 -3.78 -11.03 -16.13
CA THR A 124 -3.00 -10.15 -17.02
C THR A 124 -3.15 -8.68 -16.64
N ASN A 125 -4.31 -8.27 -16.13
CA ASN A 125 -4.50 -6.91 -15.64
C ASN A 125 -3.61 -6.61 -14.43
N GLY A 126 -3.54 -7.53 -13.46
CA GLY A 126 -2.68 -7.37 -12.29
C GLY A 126 -1.20 -7.31 -12.67
N VAL A 127 -0.76 -8.15 -13.61
CA VAL A 127 0.63 -8.15 -14.12
C VAL A 127 0.96 -6.85 -14.87
N LEU A 128 0.06 -6.38 -15.72
CA LEU A 128 0.26 -5.14 -16.47
C LEU A 128 0.24 -3.91 -15.55
N ALA A 129 -0.71 -3.84 -14.63
CA ALA A 129 -0.76 -2.79 -13.61
C ALA A 129 0.50 -2.80 -12.74
N GLY A 130 0.97 -3.99 -12.34
CA GLY A 130 2.24 -4.17 -11.63
C GLY A 130 3.43 -3.66 -12.44
N CYS A 131 3.58 -4.08 -13.70
CA CYS A 131 4.65 -3.60 -14.56
C CYS A 131 4.64 -2.08 -14.72
N ILE A 132 3.48 -1.49 -15.01
CA ILE A 132 3.35 -0.03 -15.17
C ILE A 132 3.71 0.68 -13.87
N THR A 133 3.21 0.20 -12.73
CA THR A 133 3.48 0.79 -11.42
C THR A 133 4.97 0.74 -11.10
N GLY A 134 5.61 -0.43 -11.23
CA GLY A 134 7.03 -0.59 -10.96
C GLY A 134 7.92 0.19 -11.94
N GLY A 135 7.54 0.22 -13.22
CA GLY A 135 8.24 0.97 -14.25
C GLY A 135 8.17 2.48 -14.02
N VAL A 136 6.99 3.02 -13.71
CA VAL A 136 6.80 4.46 -13.43
C VAL A 136 7.54 4.89 -12.17
N LEU A 137 7.49 4.08 -11.11
CA LEU A 137 8.17 4.40 -9.87
C LEU A 137 9.70 4.36 -10.00
N ALA A 138 10.23 3.46 -10.82
CA ALA A 138 11.67 3.34 -11.05
C ALA A 138 12.20 4.18 -12.23
N ALA A 139 11.32 4.79 -13.03
CA ALA A 139 11.69 5.63 -14.17
C ALA A 139 12.70 6.75 -13.84
N PRO A 140 12.60 7.46 -12.69
CA PRO A 140 13.60 8.48 -12.34
C PRO A 140 15.02 7.94 -12.12
N ALA A 141 15.16 6.64 -11.85
CA ALA A 141 16.45 5.97 -11.68
C ALA A 141 17.03 5.45 -13.02
N GLY A 142 16.38 5.71 -14.14
CA GLY A 142 16.82 5.36 -15.49
C GLY A 142 16.09 4.16 -16.11
N PRO A 143 16.32 3.90 -17.41
CA PRO A 143 15.56 2.90 -18.17
C PRO A 143 15.81 1.46 -17.70
N GLN A 144 17.03 1.14 -17.25
CA GLN A 144 17.35 -0.18 -16.69
C GLN A 144 16.60 -0.41 -15.37
N ALA A 145 16.55 0.60 -14.50
CA ALA A 145 15.79 0.53 -13.25
C ALA A 145 14.28 0.40 -13.53
N ALA A 146 13.76 1.11 -14.54
CA ALA A 146 12.37 0.97 -14.97
C ALA A 146 12.04 -0.44 -15.48
N ALA A 147 12.93 -1.05 -16.28
CA ALA A 147 12.75 -2.42 -16.76
C ALA A 147 12.76 -3.44 -15.61
N VAL A 148 13.72 -3.32 -14.69
CA VAL A 148 13.80 -4.19 -13.49
C VAL A 148 12.60 -3.96 -12.59
N GLY A 149 12.18 -2.70 -12.39
CA GLY A 149 11.01 -2.33 -11.61
C GLY A 149 9.73 -2.91 -12.19
N CYS A 150 9.53 -2.79 -13.50
CA CYS A 150 8.41 -3.42 -14.20
C CYS A 150 8.43 -4.95 -13.99
N ALA A 151 9.54 -5.62 -14.26
CA ALA A 151 9.63 -7.07 -14.14
C ALA A 151 9.36 -7.54 -12.70
N GLY A 152 9.95 -6.87 -11.70
CA GLY A 152 9.77 -7.21 -10.29
C GLY A 152 8.32 -7.04 -9.82
N PHE A 153 7.70 -5.90 -10.11
CA PHE A 153 6.30 -5.66 -9.73
C PHE A 153 5.32 -6.53 -10.52
N ALA A 154 5.59 -6.78 -11.80
CA ALA A 154 4.80 -7.71 -12.62
C ALA A 154 4.81 -9.13 -12.04
N ALA A 155 5.99 -9.63 -11.65
CA ALA A 155 6.15 -10.94 -11.04
C ALA A 155 5.47 -11.01 -9.66
N PHE A 156 5.65 -9.98 -8.83
CA PHE A 156 4.99 -9.91 -7.52
C PHE A 156 3.46 -9.90 -7.66
N SER A 157 2.93 -9.06 -8.55
CA SER A 157 1.49 -9.01 -8.84
C SER A 157 0.98 -10.36 -9.36
N ALA A 158 1.71 -11.02 -10.27
CA ALA A 158 1.35 -12.35 -10.75
C ALA A 158 1.24 -13.38 -9.60
N ALA A 159 2.24 -13.37 -8.70
CA ALA A 159 2.29 -14.30 -7.58
C ALA A 159 1.14 -14.07 -6.59
N VAL A 160 0.86 -12.81 -6.24
CA VAL A 160 -0.25 -12.45 -5.35
C VAL A 160 -1.59 -12.81 -5.98
N ASP A 161 -1.79 -12.46 -7.26
CA ASP A 161 -3.02 -12.76 -7.98
C ASP A 161 -3.25 -14.26 -8.20
N TRP A 162 -2.18 -15.04 -8.36
CA TRP A 162 -2.23 -16.50 -8.42
C TRP A 162 -2.58 -17.08 -7.04
N TYR A 163 -1.93 -16.58 -5.98
CA TYR A 163 -2.20 -16.99 -4.61
C TYR A 163 -3.65 -16.71 -4.19
N MET A 164 -4.21 -15.55 -4.53
CA MET A 164 -5.60 -15.21 -4.19
C MET A 164 -6.64 -15.97 -5.02
N ARG A 165 -6.26 -16.53 -6.18
CA ARG A 165 -7.15 -17.29 -7.07
C ARG A 165 -7.09 -18.79 -6.84
N ARG A 166 -6.18 -19.29 -5.98
CA ARG A 166 -6.18 -20.70 -5.61
C ARG A 166 -7.45 -20.99 -4.80
N PRO A 167 -8.24 -22.02 -5.13
CA PRO A 167 -9.27 -22.50 -4.21
C PRO A 167 -8.56 -22.89 -2.90
N GLY A 168 -9.04 -22.37 -1.77
CA GLY A 168 -8.54 -22.82 -0.48
C GLY A 168 -8.97 -24.27 -0.30
N ASP A 169 -8.01 -25.15 -0.03
CA ASP A 169 -8.34 -26.51 0.41
C ASP A 169 -9.18 -26.39 1.69
N VAL A 170 -10.40 -26.91 1.61
CA VAL A 170 -11.34 -26.98 2.72
C VAL A 170 -10.85 -28.13 3.60
N ASP A 171 -10.19 -27.80 4.71
CA ASP A 171 -10.10 -28.62 5.91
C ASP A 171 -10.91 -27.96 7.04
#